data_AF-B3V680-F1
#
_entry.id   AF-B3V680-F1
#
_cell.length_a   1.000
_cell.length_b   1.000
_cell.length_c   1.000
_cell.angle_alpha   90.00
_cell.angle_beta   90.00
_cell.angle_gamma   90.00
#
_symmetry.space_group_name_H-M   'P 1'
#
loop_
_entity.id
_entity.type
_entity.pdbx_description
1 polymer ?
#
loop_
_entity_poly.entity_id
_entity_poly.type
_entity_poly.pdbx_seq_one_letter_code
_entity_poly.pdbx_strand_id
1 'polypeptide(L)'
;MDDFDDDEWAEMQEMYINFTFKELKNLKKGLRIENMEALQTFGHNIKGSGGMYGFDEITRLGAEIESLAKELELDGIVKSLQNLETFLNSKIP
;
A
#
# COMPACT_ATOMS: atom_id res chain seq x y z
N MET A 1 21.56 1.38 -6.12
CA MET A 1 21.33 0.83 -7.46
C MET A 1 21.87 1.87 -8.41
N ASP A 2 22.89 1.50 -9.20
CA ASP A 2 23.77 2.43 -9.92
C ASP A 2 23.54 2.38 -11.44
N ASP A 3 22.35 1.92 -11.85
CA ASP A 3 22.01 1.58 -13.26
C ASP A 3 20.82 2.39 -13.81
N PHE A 4 20.20 3.28 -13.04
CA PHE A 4 19.08 4.13 -13.49
C PHE A 4 19.45 5.60 -13.33
N ASP A 5 19.08 6.42 -14.31
CA ASP A 5 19.09 7.87 -14.12
C ASP A 5 17.90 8.34 -13.26
N ASP A 6 17.94 9.61 -12.85
CA ASP A 6 16.95 10.19 -11.94
C ASP A 6 15.53 10.16 -12.53
N ASP A 7 15.39 10.25 -13.86
CA ASP A 7 14.11 10.28 -14.56
C ASP A 7 13.51 8.86 -14.65
N GLU A 8 14.32 7.85 -15.02
CA GLU A 8 13.91 6.44 -15.01
C GLU A 8 13.48 5.98 -13.62
N TRP A 9 14.21 6.40 -12.58
CA TRP A 9 13.84 6.09 -11.21
C TRP A 9 12.50 6.72 -10.81
N ALA A 10 12.27 7.99 -11.18
CA ALA A 10 11.01 8.68 -10.90
C ALA A 10 9.83 7.99 -11.60
N GLU A 11 9.99 7.54 -12.85
CA GLU A 11 8.96 6.79 -13.57
C GLU A 11 8.60 5.47 -12.87
N MET A 12 9.60 4.73 -12.37
CA MET A 12 9.37 3.51 -11.61
C MET A 12 8.61 3.77 -10.31
N GLN A 13 8.97 4.84 -9.59
CA GLN A 13 8.27 5.26 -8.38
C GLN A 13 6.82 5.64 -8.67
N GLU A 14 6.56 6.40 -9.75
CA GLU A 14 5.22 6.78 -10.16
C GLU A 14 4.37 5.54 -10.53
N MET A 15 4.94 4.61 -11.28
CA MET A 15 4.26 3.36 -11.64
C MET A 15 3.86 2.56 -10.40
N TYR A 16 4.75 2.48 -9.41
CA TYR A 16 4.48 1.82 -8.14
C TYR A 16 3.32 2.48 -7.40
N ILE A 17 3.36 3.80 -7.22
CA ILE A 17 2.28 4.56 -6.54
C ILE A 17 0.94 4.34 -7.23
N ASN A 18 0.88 4.45 -8.56
CA ASN A 18 -0.34 4.27 -9.33
C ASN A 18 -0.88 2.83 -9.24
N PHE A 19 0.00 1.83 -9.28
CA PHE A 19 -0.38 0.43 -9.10
C PHE A 19 -0.97 0.19 -7.70
N THR A 20 -0.27 0.59 -6.64
CA THR A 20 -0.72 0.42 -5.26
C THR A 20 -2.03 1.16 -5.00
N PHE A 21 -2.19 2.37 -5.54
CA PHE A 21 -3.43 3.14 -5.43
C PHE A 21 -4.62 2.43 -6.08
N LYS A 22 -4.41 1.86 -7.28
CA LYS A 22 -5.45 1.10 -7.98
C LYS A 22 -5.86 -0.15 -7.20
N GLU A 23 -4.90 -0.90 -6.66
CA GLU A 23 -5.19 -2.07 -5.82
C GLU A 23 -5.98 -1.68 -4.56
N LEU A 24 -5.53 -0.63 -3.86
CA LEU A 24 -6.22 -0.09 -2.69
C LEU A 24 -7.68 0.28 -3.00
N LYS A 25 -7.93 0.97 -4.12
CA LYS A 25 -9.30 1.34 -4.53
C LYS A 25 -10.17 0.13 -4.82
N ASN A 26 -9.60 -0.95 -5.36
CA ASN A 26 -10.35 -2.19 -5.60
C ASN A 26 -10.71 -2.87 -4.28
N LEU A 27 -9.79 -2.90 -3.31
CA LEU A 27 -10.02 -3.49 -1.99
C LEU A 27 -11.01 -2.69 -1.14
N LYS A 28 -11.01 -1.35 -1.25
CA LYS A 28 -11.95 -0.49 -0.51
C LYS A 28 -13.40 -0.59 -1.01
N LYS A 29 -13.65 -1.04 -2.24
CA LYS A 29 -15.00 -1.17 -2.79
C LYS A 29 -15.73 -2.34 -2.13
N GLY A 30 -16.50 -2.03 -1.08
CA GLY A 30 -17.36 -3.02 -0.42
C GLY A 30 -16.60 -3.91 0.57
N LEU A 31 -15.70 -3.30 1.36
CA LEU A 31 -14.94 -3.94 2.43
C LEU A 31 -15.87 -4.71 3.38
N ARG A 32 -15.65 -6.02 3.51
CA ARG A 32 -16.35 -6.95 4.42
C ARG A 32 -15.32 -7.84 5.12
N ILE A 33 -15.73 -8.54 6.17
CA ILE A 33 -14.87 -9.51 6.90
C ILE A 33 -14.29 -10.58 5.96
N GLU A 34 -15.05 -10.98 4.95
CA GLU A 34 -14.61 -11.94 3.92
C GLU A 34 -13.44 -11.42 3.04
N ASN A 35 -13.08 -10.14 3.14
CA ASN A 35 -11.93 -9.57 2.44
C ASN A 35 -10.63 -9.58 3.25
N MET A 36 -10.62 -10.10 4.49
CA MET A 36 -9.45 -10.04 5.39
C MET A 36 -8.23 -10.76 4.83
N GLU A 37 -8.41 -11.91 4.18
CA GLU A 37 -7.29 -12.64 3.55
C GLU A 37 -6.66 -11.83 2.40
N ALA A 38 -7.49 -11.16 1.60
CA ALA A 38 -7.03 -10.28 0.52
C ALA A 38 -6.29 -9.05 1.08
N LEU A 39 -6.78 -8.47 2.17
CA LEU A 39 -6.14 -7.35 2.86
C LEU A 39 -4.82 -7.75 3.51
N GLN A 40 -4.75 -8.94 4.11
CA GLN A 40 -3.52 -9.51 4.64
C GLN A 40 -2.47 -9.65 3.54
N THR A 41 -2.86 -10.22 2.39
CA THR A 41 -1.97 -10.41 1.23
C THR A 41 -1.50 -9.06 0.68
N PHE A 42 -2.42 -8.11 0.52
CA PHE A 42 -2.09 -6.76 0.07
C PHE A 42 -1.10 -6.06 1.02
N GLY A 43 -1.39 -6.09 2.33
CA GLY A 43 -0.49 -5.55 3.36
C GLY A 43 0.90 -6.18 3.31
N HIS A 44 0.97 -7.51 3.18
CA HIS A 44 2.23 -8.24 3.06
C HIS A 44 3.05 -7.80 1.85
N ASN A 45 2.41 -7.65 0.69
CA ASN A 45 3.06 -7.27 -0.56
C ASN A 45 3.63 -5.84 -0.50
N ILE A 46 2.84 -4.88 -0.02
CA ILE A 46 3.28 -3.47 0.04
C ILE A 46 4.28 -3.24 1.19
N LYS A 47 4.19 -4.04 2.26
CA LYS A 47 5.22 -4.10 3.31
C LYS A 47 6.59 -4.42 2.71
N GLY A 48 6.67 -5.47 1.88
CA GLY A 48 7.92 -5.90 1.26
C GLY A 48 8.41 -4.99 0.15
N SER A 49 7.50 -4.42 -0.65
CA SER A 49 7.87 -3.63 -1.83
C SER A 49 8.07 -2.13 -1.56
N GLY A 50 7.42 -1.53 -0.56
CA GLY A 50 7.47 -0.07 -0.33
C GLY A 50 8.90 0.48 -0.21
N GLY A 51 9.71 -0.13 0.64
CA GLY A 51 11.12 0.21 0.81
C GLY A 51 11.98 -0.01 -0.45
N MET A 52 11.62 -0.96 -1.31
CA MET A 52 12.34 -1.18 -2.59
C MET A 52 12.19 0.01 -3.54
N TYR A 53 11.13 0.80 -3.40
CA TYR A 53 10.85 2.01 -4.17
C TYR A 53 11.07 3.30 -3.35
N GLY A 54 11.67 3.22 -2.17
CA GLY A 54 11.95 4.39 -1.32
C GLY A 54 10.74 4.94 -0.56
N PHE A 55 9.70 4.13 -0.34
CA PHE A 55 8.48 4.51 0.36
C PHE A 55 8.33 3.77 1.70
N ASP A 56 9.14 4.13 2.69
CA ASP A 56 9.12 3.51 4.03
C ASP A 56 7.75 3.59 4.70
N GLU A 57 6.98 4.65 4.45
CA GLU A 57 5.64 4.81 5.00
C GLU A 57 4.66 3.77 4.41
N ILE A 58 4.81 3.40 3.15
CA ILE A 58 4.04 2.29 2.55
C ILE A 58 4.43 0.97 3.20
N THR A 59 5.73 0.76 3.47
CA THR A 59 6.19 -0.42 4.20
C THR A 59 5.58 -0.51 5.60
N ARG A 60 5.57 0.60 6.34
CA ARG A 60 4.99 0.70 7.69
C ARG A 60 3.49 0.42 7.68
N LEU A 61 2.74 1.08 6.80
CA LEU A 61 1.29 0.89 6.67
C LEU A 61 0.92 -0.50 6.16
N GLY A 62 1.74 -1.10 5.28
CA GLY A 62 1.57 -2.49 4.85
C GLY A 62 1.66 -3.49 6.00
N ALA A 63 2.62 -3.30 6.90
CA ALA A 63 2.75 -4.13 8.09
C ALA A 63 1.55 -3.97 9.04
N GLU A 64 1.06 -2.74 9.22
CA GLU A 64 -0.13 -2.44 10.03
C GLU A 64 -1.38 -3.12 9.46
N ILE A 65 -1.63 -2.98 8.15
CA ILE A 65 -2.74 -3.64 7.44
C ILE A 65 -2.64 -5.17 7.54
N GLU A 66 -1.45 -5.74 7.34
CA GLU A 66 -1.25 -7.19 7.44
C GLU A 66 -1.57 -7.72 8.84
N SER A 67 -1.14 -7.01 9.89
CA SER A 67 -1.40 -7.40 11.28
C SER A 67 -2.88 -7.32 11.62
N LEU A 68 -3.52 -6.19 11.32
CA LEU A 68 -4.93 -5.98 11.63
C LEU A 68 -5.84 -6.94 10.86
N ALA A 69 -5.47 -7.30 9.62
CA ALA A 69 -6.18 -8.32 8.84
C ALA A 69 -6.09 -9.72 9.46
N LYS A 70 -4.94 -10.09 10.04
CA LYS A 70 -4.79 -11.35 10.80
C LYS A 70 -5.61 -11.36 12.09
N GLU A 71 -5.79 -10.19 12.70
CA GLU A 71 -6.56 -10.00 13.94
C GLU A 71 -8.06 -9.77 13.69
N LEU A 72 -8.49 -9.69 12.41
CA LEU A 72 -9.85 -9.36 12.00
C LEU A 72 -10.35 -8.02 12.55
N GLU A 73 -9.44 -7.06 12.70
CA GLU A 73 -9.69 -5.75 13.30
C GLU A 73 -10.13 -4.73 12.23
N LEU A 74 -11.44 -4.69 11.98
CA LEU A 74 -12.04 -3.91 10.89
C LEU A 74 -11.81 -2.40 11.01
N ASP A 75 -11.93 -1.83 12.21
CA ASP A 75 -11.91 -0.38 12.39
C ASP A 75 -10.50 0.18 12.15
N GLY A 76 -9.48 -0.51 12.66
CA GLY A 76 -8.09 -0.19 12.39
C GLY A 76 -7.71 -0.41 10.93
N ILE A 77 -8.26 -1.43 10.26
CA ILE A 77 -8.06 -1.60 8.82
C ILE A 77 -8.60 -0.40 8.06
N VAL A 78 -9.83 0.02 8.35
CA VAL A 78 -10.43 1.19 7.67
C VAL A 78 -9.55 2.43 7.86
N LYS A 79 -9.06 2.65 9.09
CA LYS A 79 -8.14 3.75 9.39
C LYS A 79 -6.81 3.62 8.65
N SER A 80 -6.21 2.43 8.63
CA SER A 80 -4.92 2.18 7.97
C SER A 80 -5.02 2.33 6.45
N LEU A 81 -6.09 1.84 5.84
CA LEU A 81 -6.38 2.03 4.42
C LEU A 81 -6.61 3.50 4.06
N GLN A 82 -7.20 4.29 4.96
CA GLN A 82 -7.37 5.73 4.77
C GLN A 82 -6.05 6.50 4.90
N ASN A 83 -5.18 6.11 5.83
CA ASN A 83 -3.82 6.66 5.96
C ASN A 83 -2.99 6.36 4.70
N LEU A 84 -3.04 5.11 4.22
CA LEU A 84 -2.37 4.71 2.98
C LEU A 84 -2.89 5.48 1.78
N GLU A 85 -4.21 5.62 1.64
CA GLU A 85 -4.81 6.42 0.57
C GLU A 85 -4.34 7.87 0.60
N THR A 86 -4.28 8.48 1.79
CA THR A 86 -3.81 9.86 1.97
C THR A 86 -2.35 10.00 1.56
N PHE A 87 -1.50 9.06 1.97
CA PHE A 87 -0.09 9.04 1.59
C PHE A 87 0.07 8.90 0.07
N LEU A 88 -0.61 7.95 -0.56
CA LEU A 88 -0.53 7.72 -2.00
C LEU A 88 -0.98 8.95 -2.80
N ASN A 89 -2.10 9.59 -2.41
CA ASN A 89 -2.57 10.82 -3.06
C ASN A 89 -1.55 11.97 -2.94
N SER A 90 -0.73 12.02 -1.88
CA SER A 90 0.33 13.03 -1.77
C SER A 90 1.50 12.83 -2.74
N LYS A 91 1.54 11.68 -3.43
CA LYS A 91 2.58 11.30 -4.39
C LYS A 91 2.09 11.27 -5.84
N ILE A 92 0.78 11.40 -6.05
CA ILE A 92 0.19 11.52 -7.39
C ILE A 92 0.21 13.03 -7.75
N PRO A 93 0.76 13.41 -8.91
CA PRO A 93 0.80 14.81 -9.36
C PRO A 93 -0.58 15.41 -9.69
#